data_AF-A0A1N7CQW0-F1
#
_entry.id   AF-A0A1N7CQW0-F1
#
_cell.length_a   1.000
_cell.length_b   1.000
_cell.length_c   1.000
_cell.angle_alpha   90.00
_cell.angle_beta   90.00
_cell.angle_gamma   90.00
#
_symmetry.space_group_name_H-M   'P 1'
#
loop_
_entity.id
_entity.type
_entity.pdbx_description
1 polymer ?
#
loop_
_entity_poly.entity_id
_entity_poly.type
_entity_poly.pdbx_seq_one_letter_code
_entity_poly.pdbx_strand_id
1 'polypeptide(L)'
;MTAILTSVERLVDEVLIPAAPEVDATGVIPRENFAAMAAAGLFGVAAGGDIRRMPEVGEAVISGCLATGFVWAQHHGVVLGLLRGDNAELRDELLPLLTSGEEMAGVSYAGLASHGRTLRAHPGSDGGFRLSGRAALVTGWGMIGVLGVWAYDEDADASHFVVLRDPGAVAGIDATPLNLVAAQASNTVSLQFDDVEASPEAVVDTVPGSHRPAGANLTIRMNAALPLGVCRSALRSLAATDDENAAEALAAGQRAVADLRERLDAALDDADQLYRYRAHANELAMRLASSVGVAVGSRSVLVGSDADRLVREALFCSVCATRPPIRAEMLRRLPAGD
;
A
#
# COMPACT_ATOMS: atom_id res chain seq x y z
N MET A 1 4.78 16.50 19.18
CA MET A 1 4.43 15.06 19.10
C MET A 1 2.96 14.84 18.68
N THR A 2 2.08 15.83 18.82
CA THR A 2 0.61 15.66 18.69
C THR A 2 -0.01 16.27 17.42
N ALA A 3 0.50 17.39 16.90
CA ALA A 3 -0.22 18.15 15.86
C ALA A 3 -0.48 17.42 14.52
N ILE A 4 0.52 16.69 13.98
CA ILE A 4 0.34 15.94 12.72
C ILE A 4 -0.66 14.81 12.90
N LEU A 5 -0.48 13.96 13.93
CA LEU A 5 -1.42 12.87 14.20
C LEU A 5 -2.82 13.40 14.51
N THR A 6 -2.97 14.45 15.31
CA THR A 6 -4.28 15.09 15.54
C THR A 6 -4.91 15.60 14.23
N SER A 7 -4.11 16.15 13.31
CA SER A 7 -4.62 16.54 11.99
C SER A 7 -5.00 15.34 11.12
N VAL A 8 -4.24 14.24 11.19
CA VAL A 8 -4.57 12.98 10.49
C VAL A 8 -5.85 12.38 11.03
N GLU A 9 -6.01 12.32 12.35
CA GLU A 9 -7.23 11.80 12.99
C GLU A 9 -8.46 12.59 12.58
N ARG A 10 -8.38 13.93 12.60
CA ARG A 10 -9.47 14.77 12.13
C ARG A 10 -9.79 14.55 10.66
N LEU A 11 -8.78 14.45 9.78
CA LEU A 11 -8.99 14.13 8.37
C LEU A 11 -9.66 12.76 8.19
N VAL A 12 -9.23 11.76 8.96
CA VAL A 12 -9.82 10.42 8.93
C VAL A 12 -11.29 10.48 9.33
N ASP A 13 -11.61 11.16 10.43
CA ASP A 13 -12.97 11.24 10.97
C ASP A 13 -13.92 12.10 10.12
N GLU A 14 -13.43 13.22 9.57
CA GLU A 14 -14.27 14.18 8.84
C GLU A 14 -14.37 13.88 7.33
N VAL A 15 -13.40 13.16 6.75
CA VAL A 15 -13.33 12.95 5.29
C VAL A 15 -13.31 11.47 4.92
N LEU A 16 -12.37 10.69 5.46
CA LEU A 16 -12.15 9.33 4.95
C LEU A 16 -13.21 8.33 5.42
N ILE A 17 -13.58 8.36 6.71
CA ILE A 17 -14.62 7.47 7.25
C ILE A 17 -15.98 7.73 6.56
N PRO A 18 -16.47 8.98 6.45
CA PRO A 18 -17.75 9.24 5.81
C PRO A 18 -17.76 8.84 4.33
N ALA A 19 -16.62 8.92 3.63
CA ALA A 19 -16.52 8.57 2.22
C ALA A 19 -16.43 7.05 1.96
N ALA A 20 -15.91 6.26 2.91
CA ALA A 20 -15.56 4.86 2.68
C ALA A 20 -16.70 3.97 2.15
N PRO A 21 -17.97 4.08 2.62
CA PRO A 21 -19.07 3.28 2.07
C PRO A 21 -19.33 3.57 0.58
N GLU A 22 -19.36 4.84 0.19
CA GLU A 22 -19.60 5.24 -1.20
C GLU A 22 -18.42 4.85 -2.10
N VAL A 23 -17.19 4.99 -1.60
CA VAL A 23 -15.97 4.57 -2.31
C VAL A 23 -16.01 3.07 -2.60
N ASP A 24 -16.37 2.24 -1.62
CA ASP A 24 -16.46 0.78 -1.81
C ASP A 24 -17.61 0.41 -2.77
N ALA A 25 -18.78 1.06 -2.62
CA ALA A 25 -19.95 0.78 -3.44
C ALA A 25 -19.79 1.18 -4.92
N THR A 26 -19.16 2.33 -5.19
CA THR A 26 -19.06 2.88 -6.54
C THR A 26 -17.77 2.51 -7.25
N GLY A 27 -16.72 2.12 -6.51
CA GLY A 27 -15.40 1.96 -7.08
C GLY A 27 -14.75 3.28 -7.51
N VAL A 28 -15.14 4.41 -6.91
CA VAL A 28 -14.59 5.74 -7.22
C VAL A 28 -14.09 6.43 -5.96
N ILE A 29 -12.85 6.92 -5.99
CA ILE A 29 -12.30 7.78 -4.93
C ILE A 29 -12.55 9.26 -5.30
N PRO A 30 -13.25 10.05 -4.46
CA PRO A 30 -13.37 11.49 -4.66
C PRO A 30 -11.99 12.17 -4.69
N ARG A 31 -11.77 13.08 -5.64
CA ARG A 31 -10.49 13.82 -5.74
C ARG A 31 -10.24 14.67 -4.50
N GLU A 32 -11.32 15.13 -3.88
CA GLU A 32 -11.35 15.91 -2.64
C GLU A 32 -10.69 15.16 -1.48
N ASN A 33 -10.75 13.82 -1.46
CA ASN A 33 -10.07 13.02 -0.45
C ASN A 33 -8.55 13.23 -0.54
N PHE A 34 -7.99 13.14 -1.75
CA PHE A 34 -6.56 13.34 -1.97
C PHE A 34 -6.15 14.80 -1.75
N ALA A 35 -6.99 15.77 -2.16
CA ALA A 35 -6.74 17.18 -1.88
C ALA A 35 -6.70 17.47 -0.36
N ALA A 36 -7.60 16.86 0.42
CA ALA A 36 -7.59 16.99 1.88
C ALA A 36 -6.36 16.32 2.51
N MET A 37 -5.93 15.16 2.00
CA MET A 37 -4.69 14.50 2.39
C MET A 37 -3.45 15.36 2.08
N ALA A 38 -3.41 16.01 0.92
CA ALA A 38 -2.36 16.95 0.51
C ALA A 38 -2.31 18.17 1.44
N ALA A 39 -3.45 18.79 1.73
CA ALA A 39 -3.54 19.90 2.68
C ALA A 39 -3.09 19.53 4.10
N ALA A 40 -3.24 18.27 4.50
CA ALA A 40 -2.74 17.72 5.76
C ALA A 40 -1.24 17.33 5.71
N GLY A 41 -0.56 17.53 4.58
CA GLY A 41 0.87 17.24 4.39
C GLY A 41 1.20 15.75 4.25
N LEU A 42 0.21 14.89 3.96
CA LEU A 42 0.41 13.43 3.96
C LEU A 42 1.27 12.92 2.81
N PHE A 43 1.34 13.64 1.71
CA PHE A 43 2.19 13.25 0.57
C PHE A 43 3.69 13.47 0.83
N GLY A 44 4.04 14.38 1.74
CA GLY A 44 5.42 14.65 2.13
C GLY A 44 5.99 13.75 3.24
N VAL A 45 5.18 12.84 3.83
CA VAL A 45 5.56 12.11 5.06
C VAL A 45 6.84 11.28 4.89
N ALA A 46 7.02 10.60 3.76
CA ALA A 46 8.24 9.81 3.50
C ALA A 46 9.49 10.69 3.30
N ALA A 47 9.32 11.93 2.84
CA ALA A 47 10.42 12.87 2.60
C ALA A 47 10.77 13.71 3.84
N GLY A 48 9.83 13.91 4.78
CA GLY A 48 9.96 14.78 5.94
C GLY A 48 10.91 14.31 7.07
N GLY A 49 11.76 13.31 6.82
CA GLY A 49 12.84 12.90 7.73
C GLY A 49 12.46 12.00 8.92
N ASP A 50 11.17 11.74 9.17
CA ASP A 50 10.71 10.80 10.21
C ASP A 50 9.85 9.66 9.64
N ILE A 51 10.45 8.90 8.71
CA ILE A 51 9.84 7.71 8.09
C ILE A 51 9.32 6.69 9.11
N ARG A 52 9.82 6.73 10.36
CA ARG A 52 9.35 5.87 11.46
C ARG A 52 7.91 6.14 11.87
N ARG A 53 7.34 7.29 11.49
CA ARG A 53 5.91 7.60 11.70
C ARG A 53 5.00 7.08 10.61
N MET A 54 5.54 6.69 9.47
CA MET A 54 4.76 6.17 8.34
C MET A 54 3.82 5.02 8.76
N PRO A 55 4.22 4.06 9.63
CA PRO A 55 3.31 3.01 10.05
C PRO A 55 2.08 3.51 10.80
N GLU A 56 2.22 4.47 11.73
CA GLU A 56 1.09 5.05 12.48
C GLU A 56 0.18 5.90 11.59
N VAL A 57 0.77 6.74 10.74
CA VAL A 57 0.00 7.57 9.79
C VAL A 57 -0.76 6.69 8.81
N GLY A 58 -0.09 5.69 8.23
CA GLY A 58 -0.71 4.75 7.30
C GLY A 58 -1.86 3.99 7.96
N GLU A 59 -1.67 3.54 9.21
CA GLU A 59 -2.72 2.84 9.93
C GLU A 59 -3.95 3.71 10.15
N ALA A 60 -3.76 4.97 10.54
CA ALA A 60 -4.86 5.93 10.70
C ALA A 60 -5.62 6.14 9.38
N VAL A 61 -4.91 6.46 8.30
CA VAL A 61 -5.50 6.71 6.97
C VAL A 61 -6.25 5.48 6.45
N ILE A 62 -5.63 4.30 6.52
CA ILE A 62 -6.23 3.03 6.07
C ILE A 62 -7.47 2.70 6.90
N SER A 63 -7.49 3.02 8.20
CA SER A 63 -8.66 2.83 9.05
C SER A 63 -9.86 3.70 8.69
N GLY A 64 -9.63 4.79 7.94
CA GLY A 64 -10.68 5.65 7.42
C GLY A 64 -11.27 5.09 6.14
N CYS A 65 -10.43 4.87 5.13
CA CYS A 65 -10.81 4.27 3.86
C CYS A 65 -9.62 3.50 3.28
N LEU A 66 -9.72 2.17 3.22
CA LEU A 66 -8.61 1.32 2.77
C LEU A 66 -8.21 1.63 1.33
N ALA A 67 -9.17 1.80 0.41
CA ALA A 67 -8.88 2.07 -1.00
C ALA A 67 -8.09 3.38 -1.19
N THR A 68 -8.57 4.46 -0.56
CA THR A 68 -7.90 5.77 -0.59
C THR A 68 -6.51 5.70 0.02
N GLY A 69 -6.39 5.11 1.22
CA GLY A 69 -5.11 4.95 1.90
C GLY A 69 -4.12 4.07 1.13
N PHE A 70 -4.61 3.05 0.42
CA PHE A 70 -3.76 2.14 -0.34
C PHE A 70 -3.18 2.79 -1.60
N VAL A 71 -3.98 3.60 -2.33
CA VAL A 71 -3.47 4.42 -3.45
C VAL A 71 -2.40 5.37 -2.96
N TRP A 72 -2.67 6.12 -1.88
CA TRP A 72 -1.70 7.04 -1.27
C TRP A 72 -0.44 6.32 -0.78
N ALA A 73 -0.54 5.10 -0.27
CA ALA A 73 0.63 4.35 0.18
C ALA A 73 1.60 4.02 -0.98
N GLN A 74 1.08 3.74 -2.18
CA GLN A 74 1.93 3.43 -3.35
C GLN A 74 2.77 4.63 -3.81
N HIS A 75 2.26 5.86 -3.67
CA HIS A 75 2.96 7.09 -4.01
C HIS A 75 4.33 7.18 -3.34
N HIS A 76 4.43 6.75 -2.08
CA HIS A 76 5.68 6.81 -1.32
C HIS A 76 6.78 5.89 -1.87
N GLY A 77 6.43 4.89 -2.69
CA GLY A 77 7.41 4.07 -3.41
C GLY A 77 8.28 4.90 -4.35
N VAL A 78 7.68 5.85 -5.08
CA VAL A 78 8.40 6.75 -5.99
C VAL A 78 9.14 7.83 -5.21
N VAL A 79 8.52 8.44 -4.19
CA VAL A 79 9.18 9.42 -3.32
C VAL A 79 10.46 8.84 -2.71
N LEU A 80 10.40 7.64 -2.16
CA LEU A 80 11.56 6.96 -1.59
C LEU A 80 12.58 6.55 -2.65
N GLY A 81 12.14 6.18 -3.85
CA GLY A 81 13.02 5.88 -4.97
C GLY A 81 13.84 7.10 -5.40
N LEU A 82 13.19 8.26 -5.58
CA LEU A 82 13.84 9.53 -5.92
C LEU A 82 14.81 10.01 -4.82
N LEU A 83 14.46 9.82 -3.55
CA LEU A 83 15.33 10.19 -2.42
C LEU A 83 16.58 9.32 -2.30
N ARG A 84 16.53 8.07 -2.78
CA ARG A 84 17.64 7.11 -2.66
C ARG A 84 18.48 6.99 -3.92
N GLY A 85 17.89 7.25 -5.08
CA GLY A 85 18.56 7.16 -6.36
C GLY A 85 19.54 8.30 -6.62
N ASP A 86 20.33 8.12 -7.67
CA ASP A 86 21.45 8.99 -8.01
C ASP A 86 21.05 10.16 -8.93
N ASN A 87 19.86 10.13 -9.52
CA ASN A 87 19.37 11.18 -10.41
C ASN A 87 18.87 12.42 -9.65
N ALA A 88 19.81 13.32 -9.34
CA ALA A 88 19.54 14.57 -8.62
C ALA A 88 18.60 15.51 -9.39
N GLU A 89 18.73 15.60 -10.70
CA GLU A 89 17.92 16.51 -11.53
C GLU A 89 16.44 16.12 -11.47
N LEU A 90 16.14 14.85 -11.72
CA LEU A 90 14.77 14.34 -11.67
C LEU A 90 14.19 14.38 -10.25
N ARG A 91 15.01 14.15 -9.22
CA ARG A 91 14.60 14.30 -7.81
C ARG A 91 14.23 15.75 -7.52
N ASP A 92 15.09 16.70 -7.85
CA ASP A 92 14.88 18.11 -7.53
C ASP A 92 13.68 18.71 -8.29
N GLU A 93 13.37 18.16 -9.46
CA GLU A 93 12.17 18.50 -10.24
C GLU A 93 10.88 17.89 -9.66
N LEU A 94 10.84 16.57 -9.44
CA LEU A 94 9.59 15.87 -9.09
C LEU A 94 9.26 15.91 -7.61
N LEU A 95 10.25 15.90 -6.73
CA LEU A 95 10.01 15.77 -5.29
C LEU A 95 9.14 16.89 -4.71
N PRO A 96 9.27 18.18 -5.11
CA PRO A 96 8.36 19.24 -4.67
C PRO A 96 6.90 19.01 -5.08
N LEU A 97 6.66 18.54 -6.31
CA LEU A 97 5.32 18.25 -6.84
C LEU A 97 4.68 17.06 -6.11
N LEU A 98 5.48 16.00 -5.90
CA LEU A 98 5.03 14.80 -5.21
C LEU A 98 4.74 15.07 -3.73
N THR A 99 5.64 15.75 -3.02
CA THR A 99 5.49 15.97 -1.57
C THR A 99 4.41 16.99 -1.20
N SER A 100 4.09 17.92 -2.11
CA SER A 100 2.94 18.83 -1.95
C SER A 100 1.60 18.15 -2.26
N GLY A 101 1.61 17.03 -2.99
CA GLY A 101 0.41 16.36 -3.49
C GLY A 101 -0.19 16.99 -4.75
N GLU A 102 0.53 17.90 -5.41
CA GLU A 102 0.17 18.42 -6.74
C GLU A 102 0.20 17.30 -7.78
N GLU A 103 1.18 16.39 -7.65
CA GLU A 103 1.29 15.18 -8.45
C GLU A 103 1.17 13.92 -7.59
N MET A 104 0.52 12.90 -8.15
CA MET A 104 0.43 11.58 -7.53
C MET A 104 1.22 10.55 -8.33
N ALA A 105 1.84 9.62 -7.61
CA ALA A 105 2.68 8.60 -8.20
C ALA A 105 2.15 7.21 -7.90
N GLY A 106 2.32 6.30 -8.86
CA GLY A 106 2.21 4.86 -8.66
C GLY A 106 3.59 4.21 -8.72
N VAL A 107 3.71 2.99 -8.20
CA VAL A 107 4.96 2.24 -8.24
C VAL A 107 4.72 0.81 -8.72
N SER A 108 5.69 0.27 -9.46
CA SER A 108 5.78 -1.17 -9.74
C SER A 108 7.17 -1.69 -9.44
N TYR A 109 7.22 -2.85 -8.78
CA TYR A 109 8.45 -3.55 -8.44
C TYR A 109 8.74 -4.73 -9.40
N ALA A 110 8.08 -4.78 -10.55
CA ALA A 110 8.07 -5.93 -11.47
C ALA A 110 9.45 -6.44 -11.90
N GLY A 111 10.43 -5.55 -12.04
CA GLY A 111 11.83 -5.88 -12.40
C GLY A 111 12.67 -6.43 -11.24
N LEU A 112 12.19 -6.40 -9.99
CA LEU A 112 12.96 -6.93 -8.87
C LEU A 112 12.85 -8.45 -8.78
N ALA A 113 13.92 -9.10 -8.31
CA ALA A 113 13.95 -10.56 -8.09
C ALA A 113 12.82 -11.06 -7.17
N SER A 114 12.46 -10.26 -6.17
CA SER A 114 11.34 -10.54 -5.25
C SER A 114 9.96 -10.55 -5.90
N HIS A 115 9.85 -10.06 -7.14
CA HIS A 115 8.60 -9.95 -7.90
C HIS A 115 8.68 -10.71 -9.24
N GLY A 116 9.68 -11.58 -9.41
CA GLY A 116 9.78 -12.48 -10.56
C GLY A 116 10.36 -11.86 -11.83
N ARG A 117 10.84 -10.60 -11.80
CA ARG A 117 11.49 -9.93 -12.94
C ARG A 117 10.62 -9.95 -14.21
N THR A 118 9.33 -9.66 -14.07
CA THR A 118 8.34 -9.75 -15.15
C THR A 118 8.38 -8.57 -16.12
N LEU A 119 9.06 -7.48 -15.76
CA LEU A 119 9.36 -6.34 -16.64
C LEU A 119 10.86 -6.30 -16.92
N ARG A 120 11.23 -6.23 -18.20
CA ARG A 120 12.61 -6.24 -18.70
C ARG A 120 13.01 -4.86 -19.21
N ALA A 121 14.30 -4.54 -19.08
CA ALA A 121 14.94 -3.41 -19.70
C ALA A 121 15.96 -3.93 -20.71
N HIS A 122 15.88 -3.47 -21.95
CA HIS A 122 16.84 -3.76 -23.00
C HIS A 122 17.58 -2.47 -23.36
N PRO A 123 18.91 -2.48 -23.53
CA PRO A 123 19.66 -1.29 -23.91
C PRO A 123 19.09 -0.64 -25.19
N GLY A 124 18.79 0.65 -25.13
CA GLY A 124 18.40 1.48 -26.27
C GLY A 124 19.60 2.04 -27.03
N SER A 125 19.38 2.59 -28.22
CA SER A 125 20.45 3.19 -29.05
C SER A 125 21.10 4.43 -28.42
N ASP A 126 20.35 5.14 -27.57
CA ASP A 126 20.70 6.49 -27.12
C ASP A 126 21.11 6.52 -25.63
N GLY A 127 21.51 5.36 -25.08
CA GLY A 127 21.90 5.22 -23.67
C GLY A 127 20.73 5.07 -22.69
N GLY A 128 19.49 5.10 -23.18
CA GLY A 128 18.28 4.73 -22.44
C GLY A 128 17.95 3.23 -22.53
N PHE A 129 16.70 2.88 -22.26
CA PHE A 129 16.19 1.51 -22.32
C PHE A 129 14.92 1.39 -23.16
N ARG A 130 14.69 0.18 -23.68
CA ARG A 130 13.40 -0.30 -24.17
C ARG A 130 12.81 -1.23 -23.13
N LEU A 131 11.63 -0.91 -22.61
CA LEU A 131 10.96 -1.67 -21.56
C LEU A 131 9.91 -2.61 -22.17
N SER A 132 10.01 -3.89 -21.84
CA SER A 132 9.11 -4.92 -22.37
C SER A 132 8.73 -5.94 -21.30
N GLY A 133 7.47 -6.34 -21.26
CA GLY A 133 6.95 -7.32 -20.30
C GLY A 133 5.76 -6.79 -19.50
N ARG A 134 5.57 -7.29 -18.29
CA ARG A 134 4.34 -7.08 -17.52
C ARG A 134 4.62 -6.52 -16.14
N ALA A 135 3.86 -5.48 -15.76
CA ALA A 135 3.73 -5.00 -14.39
C ALA A 135 2.30 -5.28 -13.90
N ALA A 136 2.14 -6.30 -13.05
CA ALA A 136 0.85 -6.64 -12.48
C ALA A 136 0.53 -5.76 -11.26
N LEU A 137 -0.75 -5.55 -11.00
CA LEU A 137 -1.27 -4.88 -9.78
C LEU A 137 -0.76 -3.45 -9.60
N VAL A 138 -0.68 -2.67 -10.68
CA VAL A 138 -0.36 -1.24 -10.62
C VAL A 138 -1.60 -0.49 -10.13
N THR A 139 -1.48 0.12 -8.96
CA THR A 139 -2.58 0.79 -8.25
C THR A 139 -2.61 2.27 -8.59
N GLY A 140 -3.80 2.87 -8.63
CA GLY A 140 -4.00 4.30 -8.86
C GLY A 140 -4.09 4.69 -10.33
N TRP A 141 -4.36 3.74 -11.24
CA TRP A 141 -4.43 4.04 -12.67
C TRP A 141 -5.45 5.14 -12.96
N GLY A 142 -5.12 6.06 -13.87
CA GLY A 142 -5.96 7.24 -14.15
C GLY A 142 -6.04 8.29 -13.03
N MET A 143 -5.39 8.06 -11.88
CA MET A 143 -5.21 9.03 -10.79
C MET A 143 -3.76 9.49 -10.66
N ILE A 144 -2.81 8.68 -11.10
CA ILE A 144 -1.37 8.98 -11.06
C ILE A 144 -0.91 9.71 -12.31
N GLY A 145 -0.16 10.79 -12.15
CA GLY A 145 0.57 11.49 -13.23
C GLY A 145 2.00 10.96 -13.41
N VAL A 146 2.52 10.23 -12.42
CA VAL A 146 3.86 9.65 -12.43
C VAL A 146 3.80 8.14 -12.13
N LEU A 147 4.59 7.34 -12.83
CA LEU A 147 4.76 5.92 -12.54
C LEU A 147 6.24 5.56 -12.43
N GLY A 148 6.68 5.12 -11.26
CA GLY A 148 8.00 4.51 -11.10
C GLY A 148 7.94 3.02 -11.35
N VAL A 149 8.77 2.48 -12.24
CA VAL A 149 8.86 1.03 -12.51
C VAL A 149 10.27 0.52 -12.30
N TRP A 150 10.41 -0.60 -11.63
CA TRP A 150 11.64 -1.40 -11.69
C TRP A 150 11.58 -2.30 -12.93
N ALA A 151 12.65 -2.34 -13.71
CA ALA A 151 12.83 -3.22 -14.85
C ALA A 151 14.20 -3.92 -14.80
N TYR A 152 14.25 -5.21 -15.18
CA TYR A 152 15.48 -6.01 -15.10
C TYR A 152 16.20 -6.08 -16.44
N ASP A 153 17.48 -5.73 -16.43
CA ASP A 153 18.43 -5.97 -17.52
C ASP A 153 19.16 -7.29 -17.25
N GLU A 154 18.99 -8.25 -18.16
CA GLU A 154 19.58 -9.59 -18.07
C GLU A 154 21.06 -9.61 -18.45
N ASP A 155 21.47 -8.78 -19.41
CA ASP A 155 22.86 -8.72 -19.88
C ASP A 155 23.77 -8.06 -18.84
N ALA A 156 23.26 -7.03 -18.17
CA ALA A 156 23.97 -6.33 -17.08
C ALA A 156 23.81 -7.00 -15.70
N ASP A 157 22.94 -8.01 -15.58
CA ASP A 157 22.42 -8.52 -14.30
C ASP A 157 22.10 -7.39 -13.31
N ALA A 158 21.25 -6.46 -13.74
CA ALA A 158 20.91 -5.24 -13.00
C ALA A 158 19.40 -4.97 -13.02
N SER A 159 18.92 -4.17 -12.07
CA SER A 159 17.56 -3.64 -12.07
C SER A 159 17.62 -2.12 -12.06
N HIS A 160 16.88 -1.51 -12.97
CA HIS A 160 16.81 -0.06 -13.15
C HIS A 160 15.47 0.44 -12.63
N PHE A 161 15.49 1.50 -11.83
CA PHE A 161 14.30 2.23 -11.44
C PHE A 161 14.09 3.38 -12.42
N VAL A 162 13.00 3.33 -13.17
CA VAL A 162 12.67 4.27 -14.25
C VAL A 162 11.38 4.99 -13.90
N VAL A 163 11.33 6.30 -14.16
CA VAL A 163 10.13 7.12 -13.99
C VAL A 163 9.50 7.44 -15.34
N LEU A 164 8.21 7.13 -15.47
CA LEU A 164 7.38 7.48 -16.61
C LEU A 164 6.39 8.55 -16.19
N ARG A 165 6.23 9.57 -17.02
CA ARG A 165 5.24 10.64 -16.84
C ARG A 165 4.02 10.38 -17.71
N ASP A 166 2.87 10.81 -17.25
CA ASP A 166 1.58 10.61 -17.90
C ASP A 166 1.45 9.17 -18.43
N PRO A 167 1.57 8.15 -17.57
CA PRO A 167 1.74 6.77 -18.01
C PRO A 167 0.59 6.26 -18.90
N GLY A 168 -0.59 6.88 -18.84
CA GLY A 168 -1.72 6.58 -19.73
C GLY A 168 -1.61 7.16 -21.15
N ALA A 169 -0.66 8.07 -21.41
CA ALA A 169 -0.39 8.65 -22.72
C ALA A 169 0.89 8.07 -23.37
N VAL A 170 1.66 7.27 -22.64
CA VAL A 170 2.88 6.63 -23.15
C VAL A 170 2.51 5.53 -24.15
N ALA A 171 3.02 5.65 -25.37
CA ALA A 171 2.84 4.63 -26.41
C ALA A 171 3.49 3.30 -25.99
N GLY A 172 2.85 2.18 -26.31
CA GLY A 172 3.32 0.83 -25.97
C GLY A 172 2.96 0.37 -24.55
N ILE A 173 2.16 1.14 -23.79
CA ILE A 173 1.59 0.69 -22.52
C ILE A 173 0.10 0.38 -22.68
N ASP A 174 -0.25 -0.89 -22.53
CA ASP A 174 -1.64 -1.35 -22.49
C ASP A 174 -2.06 -1.66 -21.05
N ALA A 175 -3.12 -1.00 -20.58
CA ALA A 175 -3.66 -1.20 -19.25
C ALA A 175 -4.93 -2.05 -19.26
N THR A 176 -4.92 -3.15 -18.52
CA THR A 176 -6.10 -4.01 -18.30
C THR A 176 -6.63 -3.83 -16.88
N PRO A 177 -7.85 -3.30 -16.68
CA PRO A 177 -8.48 -3.20 -15.36
C PRO A 177 -8.63 -4.56 -14.68
N LEU A 178 -8.43 -4.59 -13.36
CA LEU A 178 -8.63 -5.78 -12.54
C LEU A 178 -9.89 -5.63 -11.68
N ASN A 179 -10.65 -6.72 -11.58
CA ASN A 179 -11.80 -6.83 -10.69
C ASN A 179 -11.33 -7.41 -9.35
N LEU A 180 -11.30 -6.58 -8.32
CA LEU A 180 -10.81 -6.92 -6.98
C LEU A 180 -11.97 -7.19 -6.02
N VAL A 181 -11.73 -8.07 -5.04
CA VAL A 181 -12.70 -8.36 -3.98
C VAL A 181 -12.92 -7.18 -3.02
N ALA A 182 -11.90 -6.35 -2.84
CA ALA A 182 -11.92 -5.11 -2.08
C ALA A 182 -10.93 -4.12 -2.68
N ALA A 183 -11.03 -2.86 -2.26
CA ALA A 183 -10.24 -1.76 -2.82
C ALA A 183 -10.42 -1.57 -4.33
N GLN A 184 -11.60 -1.90 -4.89
CA GLN A 184 -11.89 -1.71 -6.32
C GLN A 184 -11.65 -0.26 -6.76
N ALA A 185 -11.99 0.69 -5.88
CA ALA A 185 -11.80 2.12 -6.12
C ALA A 185 -10.34 2.56 -6.26
N SER A 186 -9.39 1.70 -5.92
CA SER A 186 -7.96 1.94 -6.14
C SER A 186 -7.57 1.93 -7.62
N ASN A 187 -8.50 1.56 -8.52
CA ASN A 187 -8.30 1.45 -9.97
C ASN A 187 -7.01 0.70 -10.33
N THR A 188 -6.91 -0.53 -9.82
CA THR A 188 -5.72 -1.36 -10.02
C THR A 188 -5.78 -2.05 -11.38
N VAL A 189 -4.67 -2.00 -12.13
CA VAL A 189 -4.54 -2.55 -13.48
C VAL A 189 -3.38 -3.54 -13.59
N SER A 190 -3.39 -4.38 -14.61
CA SER A 190 -2.20 -5.04 -15.14
C SER A 190 -1.72 -4.25 -16.36
N LEU A 191 -0.45 -3.84 -16.36
CA LEU A 191 0.17 -3.15 -17.48
C LEU A 191 1.00 -4.11 -18.31
N GLN A 192 0.82 -4.08 -19.62
CA GLN A 192 1.70 -4.69 -20.60
C GLN A 192 2.53 -3.58 -21.25
N PHE A 193 3.85 -3.78 -21.27
CA PHE A 193 4.82 -2.92 -21.93
C PHE A 193 5.28 -3.62 -23.20
N ASP A 194 5.17 -2.93 -24.34
CA ASP A 194 5.64 -3.37 -25.64
C ASP A 194 6.61 -2.31 -26.20
N ASP A 195 7.92 -2.60 -26.04
CA ASP A 195 9.03 -1.77 -26.55
C ASP A 195 8.98 -0.29 -26.14
N VAL A 196 8.56 -0.03 -24.90
CA VAL A 196 8.36 1.32 -24.37
C VAL A 196 9.70 2.02 -24.17
N GLU A 197 9.84 3.21 -24.73
CA GLU A 197 11.06 4.02 -24.58
C GLU A 197 11.19 4.58 -23.16
N ALA A 198 12.37 4.40 -22.57
CA ALA A 198 12.80 5.08 -21.36
C ALA A 198 14.11 5.82 -21.66
N SER A 199 14.07 7.14 -21.65
CA SER A 199 15.27 7.95 -21.87
C SER A 199 16.27 7.77 -20.71
N PRO A 200 17.57 8.02 -20.92
CA PRO A 200 18.55 7.93 -19.83
C PRO A 200 18.21 8.88 -18.66
N GLU A 201 17.60 10.03 -18.94
CA GLU A 201 17.18 11.01 -17.93
C GLU A 201 16.01 10.51 -17.06
N ALA A 202 15.26 9.51 -17.55
CA ALA A 202 14.17 8.88 -16.80
C ALA A 202 14.67 7.84 -15.78
N VAL A 203 15.94 7.43 -15.86
CA VAL A 203 16.54 6.44 -14.95
C VAL A 203 16.92 7.13 -13.64
N VAL A 204 16.33 6.68 -12.53
CA VAL A 204 16.53 7.23 -11.19
C VAL A 204 17.67 6.52 -10.47
N ASP A 205 17.72 5.19 -10.57
CA ASP A 205 18.64 4.35 -9.81
C ASP A 205 18.94 3.05 -10.57
N THR A 206 20.09 2.46 -10.32
CA THR A 206 20.49 1.15 -10.83
C THR A 206 21.10 0.32 -9.72
N VAL A 207 20.53 -0.85 -9.48
CA VAL A 207 21.00 -1.78 -8.45
C VAL A 207 21.38 -3.13 -9.07
N PRO A 208 22.30 -3.90 -8.47
CA PRO A 208 22.58 -5.26 -8.92
C PRO A 208 21.30 -6.12 -8.96
N GLY A 209 21.21 -7.08 -9.86
CA GLY A 209 20.06 -7.99 -9.97
C GLY A 209 19.79 -8.82 -8.71
N SER A 210 20.84 -9.04 -7.91
CA SER A 210 20.80 -9.71 -6.61
C SER A 210 20.39 -8.78 -5.46
N HIS A 211 20.14 -7.49 -5.74
CA HIS A 211 19.87 -6.47 -4.73
C HIS A 211 18.70 -6.85 -3.83
N ARG A 212 18.93 -6.64 -2.54
CA ARG A 212 17.89 -6.70 -1.51
C ARG A 212 17.73 -5.30 -0.94
N PRO A 213 16.53 -4.69 -1.03
CA PRO A 213 16.30 -3.34 -0.52
C PRO A 213 16.74 -3.19 0.92
N ALA A 214 17.61 -2.20 1.17
CA ALA A 214 17.91 -1.73 2.51
C ALA A 214 16.61 -1.28 3.20
N GLY A 215 16.48 -1.53 4.51
CA GLY A 215 15.24 -1.25 5.23
C GLY A 215 14.07 -2.17 4.86
N ALA A 216 14.34 -3.38 4.37
CA ALA A 216 13.32 -4.41 4.10
C ALA A 216 12.41 -4.65 5.32
N ASN A 217 12.98 -4.65 6.53
CA ASN A 217 12.24 -4.83 7.78
C ASN A 217 11.28 -3.67 8.06
N LEU A 218 11.75 -2.43 7.91
CA LEU A 218 10.90 -1.25 8.00
C LEU A 218 9.78 -1.30 6.95
N THR A 219 10.06 -1.79 5.74
CA THR A 219 9.03 -1.96 4.70
C THR A 219 7.96 -2.97 5.10
N ILE A 220 8.35 -4.09 5.73
CA ILE A 220 7.40 -5.06 6.28
C ILE A 220 6.54 -4.42 7.37
N ARG A 221 7.17 -3.64 8.27
CA ARG A 221 6.47 -2.89 9.32
C ARG A 221 5.49 -1.84 8.78
N MET A 222 5.89 -1.07 7.78
CA MET A 222 5.02 -0.09 7.11
C MET A 222 3.82 -0.80 6.47
N ASN A 223 4.04 -1.93 5.80
CA ASN A 223 2.96 -2.73 5.23
C ASN A 223 2.06 -3.40 6.28
N ALA A 224 2.45 -3.47 7.56
CA ALA A 224 1.57 -3.90 8.64
C ALA A 224 0.47 -2.87 8.95
N ALA A 225 0.61 -1.62 8.49
CA ALA A 225 -0.44 -0.62 8.59
C ALA A 225 -1.74 -1.03 7.87
N LEU A 226 -1.66 -1.87 6.83
CA LEU A 226 -2.82 -2.40 6.11
C LEU A 226 -3.77 -3.20 7.03
N PRO A 227 -3.35 -4.37 7.56
CA PRO A 227 -4.23 -5.12 8.45
C PRO A 227 -4.53 -4.38 9.77
N LEU A 228 -3.59 -3.59 10.31
CA LEU A 228 -3.84 -2.85 11.55
C LEU A 228 -4.87 -1.72 11.34
N GLY A 229 -4.89 -1.08 10.17
CA GLY A 229 -5.90 -0.09 9.82
C GLY A 229 -7.29 -0.72 9.72
N VAL A 230 -7.40 -1.92 9.14
CA VAL A 230 -8.63 -2.71 9.14
C VAL A 230 -9.06 -3.09 10.56
N CYS A 231 -8.12 -3.54 11.42
CA CYS A 231 -8.40 -3.81 12.83
C CYS A 231 -9.00 -2.57 13.51
N ARG A 232 -8.39 -1.40 13.29
CA ARG A 232 -8.85 -0.14 13.87
C ARG A 232 -10.26 0.25 13.39
N SER A 233 -10.57 0.05 12.11
CA SER A 233 -11.91 0.29 11.56
C SER A 233 -12.95 -0.69 12.13
N ALA A 234 -12.58 -1.96 12.31
CA ALA A 234 -13.43 -2.96 12.95
C ALA A 234 -13.69 -2.63 14.44
N LEU A 235 -12.67 -2.20 15.18
CA LEU A 235 -12.84 -1.76 16.58
C LEU A 235 -13.77 -0.55 16.69
N ARG A 236 -13.69 0.41 15.75
CA ARG A 236 -14.63 1.54 15.70
C ARG A 236 -16.08 1.06 15.49
N SER A 237 -16.27 0.07 14.63
CA SER A 237 -17.60 -0.52 14.36
C SER A 237 -18.15 -1.26 15.58
N LEU A 238 -17.30 -2.02 16.29
CA LEU A 238 -17.67 -2.68 17.56
C LEU A 238 -18.05 -1.65 18.63
N ALA A 239 -17.31 -0.55 18.74
CA ALA A 239 -17.60 0.53 19.70
C ALA A 239 -18.92 1.26 19.42
N ALA A 240 -19.43 1.22 18.18
CA ALA A 240 -20.72 1.79 17.82
C ALA A 240 -21.91 0.85 18.11
N THR A 241 -21.65 -0.36 18.60
CA THR A 241 -22.69 -1.36 18.93
C THR A 241 -23.04 -1.27 20.42
N ASP A 242 -24.33 -1.33 20.74
CA ASP A 242 -24.85 -1.35 22.12
C ASP A 242 -25.06 -2.80 22.59
N ASP A 243 -23.96 -3.54 22.74
CA ASP A 243 -23.94 -4.95 23.17
C ASP A 243 -22.74 -5.24 24.10
N GLU A 244 -22.98 -5.95 25.20
CA GLU A 244 -21.95 -6.23 26.21
C GLU A 244 -20.85 -7.16 25.68
N ASN A 245 -21.19 -8.16 24.87
CA ASN A 245 -20.19 -9.05 24.25
C ASN A 245 -19.35 -8.28 23.22
N ALA A 246 -19.96 -7.34 22.48
CA ALA A 246 -19.24 -6.44 21.58
C ALA A 246 -18.26 -5.54 22.36
N ALA A 247 -18.64 -5.06 23.55
CA ALA A 247 -17.75 -4.28 24.42
C ALA A 247 -16.56 -5.11 24.93
N GLU A 248 -16.77 -6.38 25.30
CA GLU A 248 -15.68 -7.29 25.67
C GLU A 248 -14.73 -7.56 24.49
N ALA A 249 -15.29 -7.85 23.30
CA ALA A 249 -14.53 -8.06 22.08
C ALA A 249 -13.72 -6.81 21.68
N LEU A 250 -14.31 -5.62 21.82
CA LEU A 250 -13.64 -4.34 21.62
C LEU A 250 -12.43 -4.20 22.55
N ALA A 251 -12.62 -4.41 23.86
CA ALA A 251 -11.53 -4.27 24.83
C ALA A 251 -10.41 -5.29 24.59
N ALA A 252 -10.75 -6.53 24.25
CA ALA A 252 -9.77 -7.56 23.90
C ALA A 252 -9.01 -7.22 22.62
N GLY A 253 -9.72 -6.76 21.58
CA GLY A 253 -9.14 -6.37 20.31
C GLY A 253 -8.21 -5.15 20.43
N GLN A 254 -8.59 -4.14 21.21
CA GLN A 254 -7.73 -2.99 21.51
C GLN A 254 -6.40 -3.41 22.15
N ARG A 255 -6.45 -4.32 23.14
CA ARG A 255 -5.23 -4.86 23.76
C ARG A 255 -4.38 -5.64 22.76
N ALA A 256 -5.01 -6.49 21.94
CA ALA A 256 -4.30 -7.28 20.93
C ALA A 256 -3.62 -6.41 19.86
N VAL A 257 -4.30 -5.36 19.38
CA VAL A 257 -3.72 -4.41 18.42
C VAL A 257 -2.54 -3.65 19.04
N ALA A 258 -2.68 -3.18 20.29
CA ALA A 258 -1.61 -2.46 20.99
C ALA A 258 -0.36 -3.34 21.19
N ASP A 259 -0.53 -4.55 21.72
CA ASP A 259 0.55 -5.53 21.89
C ASP A 259 1.22 -5.86 20.55
N LEU A 260 0.44 -6.03 19.48
CA LEU A 260 0.99 -6.36 18.17
C LEU A 260 1.79 -5.21 17.56
N ARG A 261 1.35 -3.97 17.73
CA ARG A 261 2.12 -2.78 17.32
C ARG A 261 3.48 -2.74 18.03
N GLU A 262 3.49 -2.89 19.35
CA GLU A 262 4.73 -2.90 20.15
C GLU A 262 5.69 -4.01 19.68
N ARG A 263 5.19 -5.23 19.47
CA ARG A 263 5.99 -6.36 18.97
C ARG A 263 6.54 -6.13 17.58
N LEU A 264 5.74 -5.56 16.68
CA LEU A 264 6.16 -5.20 15.33
C LEU A 264 7.28 -4.14 15.36
N ASP A 265 7.20 -3.15 16.24
CA ASP A 265 8.22 -2.11 16.39
C ASP A 265 9.50 -2.65 17.04
N ALA A 266 9.37 -3.50 18.06
CA ALA A 266 10.50 -4.15 18.72
C ALA A 266 11.25 -5.15 17.81
N ALA A 267 10.59 -5.68 16.77
CA ALA A 267 11.16 -6.66 15.85
C ALA A 267 11.87 -6.04 14.63
N LEU A 268 12.09 -4.73 14.56
CA LEU A 268 12.71 -4.09 13.38
C LEU A 268 14.09 -4.66 13.00
N ASP A 269 14.82 -5.23 13.95
CA ASP A 269 16.11 -5.88 13.72
C ASP A 269 16.01 -7.41 13.52
N ASP A 270 14.81 -8.00 13.61
CA ASP A 270 14.54 -9.43 13.46
C ASP A 270 13.46 -9.69 12.39
N ALA A 271 13.92 -10.05 11.19
CA ALA A 271 13.03 -10.30 10.05
C ALA A 271 12.06 -11.46 10.29
N ASP A 272 12.48 -12.52 10.98
CA ASP A 272 11.66 -13.71 11.20
C ASP A 272 10.51 -13.40 12.17
N GLN A 273 10.79 -12.64 13.24
CA GLN A 273 9.75 -12.15 14.14
C GLN A 273 8.80 -11.18 13.42
N LEU A 274 9.31 -10.29 12.58
CA LEU A 274 8.46 -9.43 11.75
C LEU A 274 7.53 -10.22 10.85
N TYR A 275 8.00 -11.30 10.21
CA TYR A 275 7.14 -12.15 9.40
C TYR A 275 6.01 -12.79 10.25
N ARG A 276 6.34 -13.24 11.46
CA ARG A 276 5.37 -13.78 12.41
C ARG A 276 4.31 -12.78 12.83
N TYR A 277 4.73 -11.58 13.23
CA TYR A 277 3.81 -10.54 13.68
C TYR A 277 3.00 -9.95 12.51
N ARG A 278 3.59 -9.84 11.31
CA ARG A 278 2.87 -9.41 10.11
C ARG A 278 1.78 -10.39 9.69
N ALA A 279 2.03 -11.69 9.84
CA ALA A 279 1.02 -12.73 9.64
C ALA A 279 -0.07 -12.68 10.72
N HIS A 280 0.32 -12.49 11.98
CA HIS A 280 -0.63 -12.33 13.09
C HIS A 280 -1.54 -11.10 12.88
N ALA A 281 -1.03 -10.00 12.32
CA ALA A 281 -1.84 -8.82 12.02
C ALA A 281 -2.94 -9.13 11.00
N ASN A 282 -2.62 -9.88 9.95
CA ASN A 282 -3.63 -10.30 8.95
C ASN A 282 -4.72 -11.16 9.57
N GLU A 283 -4.33 -12.11 10.42
CA GLU A 283 -5.26 -12.97 11.11
C GLU A 283 -6.16 -12.19 12.08
N LEU A 284 -5.58 -11.27 12.87
CA LEU A 284 -6.32 -10.41 13.78
C LEU A 284 -7.32 -9.52 13.03
N ALA A 285 -6.94 -8.98 11.87
CA ALA A 285 -7.84 -8.18 11.03
C ALA A 285 -9.06 -8.99 10.58
N MET A 286 -8.86 -10.23 10.11
CA MET A 286 -9.95 -11.11 9.71
C MET A 286 -10.86 -11.47 10.88
N ARG A 287 -10.28 -11.79 12.04
CA ARG A 287 -11.03 -12.11 13.25
C ARG A 287 -11.88 -10.92 13.71
N LEU A 288 -11.30 -9.71 13.81
CA LEU A 288 -12.02 -8.52 14.24
C LEU A 288 -13.11 -8.11 13.23
N ALA A 289 -12.81 -8.15 11.92
CA ALA A 289 -13.81 -7.88 10.88
C ALA A 289 -15.00 -8.84 10.98
N SER A 290 -14.75 -10.13 11.22
CA SER A 290 -15.80 -11.13 11.41
C SER A 290 -16.60 -10.89 12.70
N SER A 291 -15.93 -10.49 13.79
CA SER A 291 -16.59 -10.12 15.05
C SER A 291 -17.58 -8.96 14.89
N VAL A 292 -17.30 -7.99 14.01
CA VAL A 292 -18.27 -6.93 13.68
C VAL A 292 -19.55 -7.52 13.10
N GLY A 293 -19.44 -8.49 12.18
CA GLY A 293 -20.61 -9.16 11.63
C GLY A 293 -21.44 -9.91 12.68
N VAL A 294 -20.78 -10.55 13.63
CA VAL A 294 -21.43 -11.24 14.75
C VAL A 294 -22.15 -10.24 15.67
N ALA A 295 -21.48 -9.14 16.04
CA ALA A 295 -22.03 -8.11 16.91
C ALA A 295 -23.25 -7.40 16.28
N VAL A 296 -23.22 -7.14 14.98
CA VAL A 296 -24.33 -6.52 14.22
C VAL A 296 -25.47 -7.50 13.96
N GLY A 297 -25.19 -8.81 13.97
CA GLY A 297 -26.18 -9.86 13.70
C GLY A 297 -26.54 -9.98 12.22
N SER A 298 -27.71 -10.55 11.92
CA SER A 298 -28.08 -11.01 10.56
C SER A 298 -28.05 -9.93 9.48
N ARG A 299 -28.18 -8.64 9.83
CA ARG A 299 -28.09 -7.53 8.86
C ARG A 299 -26.70 -7.36 8.25
N SER A 300 -25.66 -7.92 8.88
CA SER A 300 -24.28 -7.90 8.39
C SER A 300 -24.10 -8.66 7.06
N VAL A 301 -25.02 -9.56 6.69
CA VAL A 301 -24.92 -10.31 5.42
C VAL A 301 -25.39 -9.50 4.20
N LEU A 302 -25.91 -8.30 4.42
CA LEU A 302 -26.33 -7.41 3.34
C LEU A 302 -25.09 -6.77 2.70
N VAL A 303 -25.07 -6.74 1.37
CA VAL A 303 -24.05 -6.04 0.58
C VAL A 303 -24.02 -4.57 0.98
N GLY A 304 -22.80 -4.04 1.17
CA GLY A 304 -22.58 -2.65 1.58
C GLY A 304 -22.70 -2.42 3.09
N SER A 305 -22.89 -3.48 3.89
CA SER A 305 -22.71 -3.37 5.35
C SER A 305 -21.22 -3.17 5.70
N ASP A 306 -20.94 -2.57 6.86
CA ASP A 306 -19.55 -2.42 7.32
C ASP A 306 -18.85 -3.78 7.49
N ALA A 307 -19.58 -4.82 7.94
CA ALA A 307 -19.03 -6.17 8.09
C ALA A 307 -18.64 -6.78 6.72
N ASP A 308 -19.49 -6.62 5.70
CA ASP A 308 -19.20 -7.04 4.33
C ASP A 308 -17.90 -6.39 3.83
N ARG A 309 -17.82 -5.05 3.90
CA ARG A 309 -16.63 -4.30 3.50
C ARG A 309 -15.39 -4.76 4.26
N LEU A 310 -15.45 -4.79 5.60
CA LEU A 310 -14.30 -5.10 6.45
C LEU A 310 -13.76 -6.52 6.23
N VAL A 311 -14.63 -7.50 6.02
CA VAL A 311 -14.18 -8.89 5.75
C VAL A 311 -13.49 -8.98 4.39
N ARG A 312 -14.03 -8.32 3.35
CA ARG A 312 -13.40 -8.26 2.02
C ARG A 312 -12.06 -7.51 2.08
N GLU A 313 -11.99 -6.41 2.81
CA GLU A 313 -10.77 -5.64 3.07
C GLU A 313 -9.72 -6.45 3.85
N ALA A 314 -10.12 -7.21 4.88
CA ALA A 314 -9.22 -8.09 5.62
C ALA A 314 -8.66 -9.22 4.74
N LEU A 315 -9.47 -9.75 3.82
CA LEU A 315 -9.01 -10.72 2.81
C LEU A 315 -7.98 -10.09 1.88
N PHE A 316 -8.23 -8.87 1.41
CA PHE A 316 -7.27 -8.13 0.59
C PHE A 316 -5.93 -7.94 1.33
N CYS A 317 -5.96 -7.53 2.60
CA CYS A 317 -4.75 -7.36 3.42
C CYS A 317 -3.94 -8.64 3.63
N SER A 318 -4.59 -9.81 3.58
CA SER A 318 -3.95 -11.12 3.73
C SER A 318 -3.00 -11.45 2.58
N VAL A 319 -3.27 -10.93 1.38
CA VAL A 319 -2.48 -11.20 0.17
C VAL A 319 -1.64 -10.00 -0.26
N CYS A 320 -2.10 -8.78 0.02
CA CYS A 320 -1.41 -7.56 -0.36
C CYS A 320 -0.06 -7.41 0.36
N ALA A 321 1.00 -7.10 -0.40
CA ALA A 321 2.37 -6.93 0.10
C ALA A 321 2.90 -8.12 0.93
N THR A 322 2.32 -9.31 0.75
CA THR A 322 2.72 -10.54 1.46
C THR A 322 3.90 -11.20 0.74
N ARG A 323 5.01 -11.39 1.46
CA ARG A 323 6.19 -12.14 0.98
C ARG A 323 6.06 -13.64 1.30
N PRO A 324 6.80 -14.53 0.60
CA PRO A 324 6.72 -15.97 0.86
C PRO A 324 6.87 -16.40 2.33
N PRO A 325 7.76 -15.80 3.15
CA PRO A 325 7.85 -16.14 4.58
C PRO A 325 6.59 -15.80 5.39
N ILE A 326 5.95 -14.65 5.09
CA ILE A 326 4.69 -14.23 5.75
C ILE A 326 3.56 -15.18 5.33
N ARG A 327 3.47 -15.52 4.05
CA ARG A 327 2.50 -16.52 3.55
C ARG A 327 2.69 -17.86 4.25
N ALA A 328 3.93 -18.33 4.37
CA ALA A 328 4.22 -19.60 5.04
C ALA A 328 3.77 -19.57 6.51
N GLU A 329 4.01 -18.47 7.22
CA GLU A 329 3.53 -18.30 8.58
C GLU A 329 1.99 -18.32 8.68
N MET A 330 1.28 -17.62 7.80
CA MET A 330 -0.18 -17.63 7.79
C MET A 330 -0.74 -19.04 7.56
N LEU A 331 -0.09 -19.83 6.70
CA LEU A 331 -0.52 -21.21 6.41
C LEU A 331 -0.19 -22.20 7.53
N ARG A 332 0.91 -21.99 8.28
CA ARG A 332 1.26 -22.84 9.45
C ARG A 332 0.31 -22.70 10.63
N ARG A 333 -0.47 -21.62 10.69
CA ARG A 333 -1.42 -21.33 11.78
C ARG A 333 -2.73 -22.12 11.67
N LEU A 334 -2.94 -22.82 10.56
CA LEU A 334 -3.96 -23.86 10.50
C LEU A 334 -3.48 -25.02 11.39
N PRO A 335 -4.26 -25.45 12.40
CA PRO A 335 -3.87 -26.61 13.19
C PRO A 335 -3.62 -27.79 12.24
N ALA A 336 -2.44 -28.41 12.35
CA ALA A 336 -2.29 -29.76 11.84
C ALA A 336 -3.29 -30.59 12.64
N GLY A 337 -4.33 -31.11 11.99
CA GLY A 337 -5.32 -31.94 12.69
C GLY A 337 -4.60 -33.06 13.43
N ASP A 338 -4.97 -33.24 14.70
CA ASP A 338 -4.61 -34.44 15.47
C ASP A 338 -5.24 -35.69 14.85
#